data_AF-A0A4Y2TEN2-F1
#
_entry.id   AF-A0A4Y2TEN2-F1
#
_cell.length_a   1.000
_cell.length_b   1.000
_cell.length_c   1.000
_cell.angle_alpha   90.00
_cell.angle_beta   90.00
_cell.angle_gamma   90.00
#
_symmetry.space_group_name_H-M   'P 1'
#
loop_
_entity.id
_entity.type
_entity.pdbx_description
1 polymer ?
#
loop_
_entity_poly.entity_id
_entity_poly.type
_entity_poly.pdbx_seq_one_letter_code
_entity_poly.pdbx_strand_id
1 'polypeptide(L)'
;MFEDRNRSQRSPKLNNLHQRNINGKVQDSPRISAPQIAADLKADYSIEVTPQTERTVITKSGYNGRAASKKPCINLCNGESASSLQRSI
;
A
#
# COMPACT_ATOMS: atom_id res chain seq x y z
N MET A 1 -33.61 16.11 -29.61
CA MET A 1 -33.13 15.06 -28.69
C MET A 1 -31.67 14.81 -29.07
N PHE A 2 -30.71 15.11 -28.19
CA PHE A 2 -29.32 14.73 -28.41
C PHE A 2 -29.13 13.36 -27.76
N GLU A 3 -28.92 12.33 -28.56
CA GLU A 3 -28.56 11.00 -28.07
C GLU A 3 -27.14 11.06 -27.49
N ASP A 4 -27.00 10.66 -26.22
CA ASP A 4 -25.71 10.52 -25.58
C ASP A 4 -24.96 9.34 -26.20
N ARG A 5 -24.16 9.64 -27.22
CA ARG A 5 -23.24 8.67 -27.84
C ARG A 5 -22.22 8.27 -26.79
N ASN A 6 -22.29 7.02 -26.36
CA ASN A 6 -21.40 6.44 -25.36
C ASN A 6 -19.95 6.46 -25.89
N ARG A 7 -19.16 7.47 -25.51
CA ARG A 7 -17.78 7.64 -25.97
C ARG A 7 -16.87 6.71 -25.18
N SER A 8 -16.21 5.79 -25.87
CA SER A 8 -15.19 4.92 -25.27
C SER A 8 -14.12 5.75 -24.56
N GLN A 9 -13.85 5.38 -23.30
CA GLN A 9 -12.84 6.03 -22.46
C GLN A 9 -11.49 5.32 -22.61
N ARG A 10 -10.41 6.07 -22.40
CA ARG A 10 -9.06 5.50 -22.38
C ARG A 10 -8.90 4.59 -21.16
N SER A 11 -8.42 3.37 -21.41
CA SER A 11 -8.08 2.43 -20.33
C SER A 11 -7.00 3.02 -19.41
N PRO A 12 -7.12 2.82 -18.09
CA PRO A 12 -6.13 3.29 -17.12
C PRO A 12 -4.80 2.58 -17.32
N LYS A 13 -3.69 3.27 -17.01
CA LYS A 13 -2.34 2.69 -17.08
C LYS A 13 -2.12 1.53 -16.10
N LEU A 14 -2.84 1.55 -14.97
CA LEU A 14 -2.77 0.53 -13.94
C LEU A 14 -4.00 -0.39 -14.00
N ASN A 15 -3.75 -1.67 -14.25
CA ASN A 15 -4.73 -2.75 -14.16
C ASN A 15 -5.20 -2.98 -12.72
N ASN A 16 -6.32 -3.68 -12.56
CA ASN A 16 -6.91 -4.02 -11.26
C ASN A 16 -5.95 -4.77 -10.33
N LEU A 17 -5.08 -5.62 -10.87
CA LEU A 17 -4.07 -6.35 -10.09
C LEU A 17 -3.06 -5.39 -9.45
N HIS A 18 -2.54 -4.42 -10.19
CA HIS A 18 -1.61 -3.43 -9.66
C HIS A 18 -2.27 -2.55 -8.61
N GLN A 19 -3.54 -2.16 -8.82
CA GLN A 19 -4.30 -1.40 -7.83
C GLN A 19 -4.50 -2.17 -6.52
N ARG A 20 -4.78 -3.48 -6.60
CA ARG A 20 -4.87 -4.34 -5.41
C ARG A 20 -3.53 -4.47 -4.68
N ASN A 21 -2.43 -4.61 -5.43
CA ASN A 21 -1.08 -4.66 -4.85
C ASN A 21 -0.74 -3.35 -4.12
N ILE A 22 -1.02 -2.20 -4.73
CA ILE A 22 -0.85 -0.88 -4.11
C ILE A 22 -1.64 -0.81 -2.79
N ASN A 23 -2.92 -1.18 -2.81
CA ASN A 23 -3.76 -1.14 -1.62
C ASN A 23 -3.26 -2.10 -0.52
N GLY A 24 -2.80 -3.30 -0.88
CA GLY A 24 -2.19 -4.24 0.06
C GLY A 24 -0.97 -3.66 0.76
N LYS A 25 -0.04 -3.07 -0.01
CA LYS A 25 1.16 -2.40 0.55
C LYS A 25 0.81 -1.24 1.48
N VAL A 26 -0.20 -0.43 1.13
CA VAL A 26 -0.68 0.67 1.98
C VAL A 26 -1.33 0.15 3.26
N GLN A 27 -2.04 -0.98 3.19
CA GLN A 27 -2.66 -1.59 4.35
C GLN A 27 -1.62 -2.20 5.31
N ASP A 28 -0.62 -2.90 4.78
CA ASP A 28 0.44 -3.54 5.58
C ASP A 28 1.38 -2.49 6.18
N SER A 29 1.71 -1.46 5.40
CA SER A 29 2.61 -0.38 5.78
C SER A 29 1.97 0.99 5.52
N PRO A 30 1.09 1.49 6.42
CA PRO A 30 0.32 2.71 6.21
C PRO A 30 1.14 4.01 6.18
N ARG A 31 2.45 3.92 6.39
CA ARG A 31 3.41 5.03 6.29
C ARG A 31 4.25 4.97 5.01
N ILE A 32 4.05 3.97 4.15
CA ILE A 32 4.77 3.86 2.89
C ILE A 32 4.52 5.08 2.02
N SER A 33 5.57 5.57 1.36
CA SER A 33 5.49 6.74 0.49
C SER A 33 5.12 6.33 -0.94
N ALA A 34 4.39 7.18 -1.66
CA ALA A 34 4.08 6.95 -3.07
C ALA A 34 5.35 6.74 -3.93
N PRO A 35 6.41 7.58 -3.86
CA PRO A 35 7.62 7.33 -4.65
C PRO A 35 8.24 5.93 -4.44
N GLN A 36 8.10 5.37 -3.24
CA GLN A 36 8.58 4.03 -2.92
C GLN A 36 7.69 2.94 -3.55
N ILE A 37 6.37 3.11 -3.52
CA ILE A 37 5.44 2.20 -4.22
C ILE A 37 5.72 2.23 -5.75
N ALA A 38 6.04 3.40 -6.32
CA ALA A 38 6.37 3.53 -7.73
C ALA A 38 7.67 2.81 -8.10
N ALA A 39 8.68 2.90 -7.23
CA ALA A 39 9.91 2.16 -7.40
C ALA A 39 9.65 0.64 -7.35
N ASP A 40 8.81 0.19 -6.41
CA ASP A 40 8.46 -1.22 -6.33
C ASP A 40 7.66 -1.70 -7.55
N LEU A 41 6.70 -0.92 -8.05
CA LEU A 41 5.94 -1.29 -9.26
C LEU A 41 6.83 -1.37 -10.50
N LYS A 42 7.86 -0.53 -10.55
CA LYS A 42 8.89 -0.61 -11.59
C LYS A 42 9.72 -1.88 -11.43
N ALA A 43 10.07 -2.27 -10.21
CA ALA A 43 10.83 -3.50 -9.95
C ALA A 43 10.01 -4.78 -10.23
N ASP A 44 8.77 -4.83 -9.72
CA ASP A 44 7.92 -6.03 -9.77
C ASP A 44 7.29 -6.25 -11.16
N TYR A 45 6.91 -5.17 -11.85
CA TYR A 45 6.13 -5.24 -13.09
C TYR A 45 6.76 -4.51 -14.28
N SER A 46 7.92 -3.86 -14.11
CA SER A 46 8.54 -3.02 -15.16
C SER A 46 7.64 -1.88 -15.65
N ILE A 47 6.71 -1.42 -14.79
CA ILE A 47 5.78 -0.34 -15.12
C ILE A 47 6.28 0.96 -14.50
N GLU A 48 6.58 1.94 -15.34
CA GLU A 48 6.93 3.28 -14.88
C GLU A 48 5.67 4.10 -14.61
N VAL A 49 5.44 4.46 -13.36
CA VAL A 49 4.31 5.28 -12.94
C VAL A 49 4.81 6.53 -12.23
N THR A 50 4.11 7.65 -12.42
CA THR A 50 4.39 8.84 -11.64
C THR A 50 3.85 8.66 -10.22
N PRO A 51 4.52 9.19 -9.18
CA PRO A 51 4.01 9.13 -7.80
C PRO A 51 2.61 9.73 -7.66
N GLN A 52 2.25 10.70 -8.52
CA GLN A 52 0.92 11.31 -8.52
C GLN A 52 -0.18 10.34 -8.98
N THR A 53 0.12 9.44 -9.92
CA THR A 53 -0.81 8.40 -10.36
C THR A 53 -1.18 7.49 -9.19
N GLU A 54 -0.20 7.11 -8.37
CA GLU A 54 -0.42 6.24 -7.22
C GLU A 54 -1.19 6.94 -6.12
N ARG A 55 -0.87 8.21 -5.81
CA ARG A 55 -1.68 9.02 -4.90
C ARG A 55 -3.15 9.03 -5.31
N THR A 56 -3.40 9.18 -6.62
CA THR A 56 -4.77 9.16 -7.16
C THR A 56 -5.44 7.80 -6.94
N VAL A 57 -4.72 6.68 -7.11
CA VAL A 57 -5.24 5.33 -6.84
C VAL A 57 -5.57 5.16 -5.35
N ILE A 58 -4.67 5.60 -4.46
CA ILE A 58 -4.81 5.51 -3.00
C ILE A 58 -6.00 6.32 -2.51
N THR A 59 -6.17 7.55 -3.01
CA THR A 59 -7.33 8.39 -2.67
C THR A 59 -8.62 7.78 -3.20
N LYS A 60 -8.63 7.24 -4.43
CA LYS A 60 -9.80 6.57 -5.01
C LYS A 60 -10.21 5.30 -4.25
N SER A 61 -9.27 4.60 -3.62
CA SER A 61 -9.57 3.44 -2.78
C SER A 61 -10.03 3.81 -1.36
N GLY A 62 -10.13 5.11 -1.05
CA GLY A 62 -10.67 5.61 0.23
C GLY A 62 -9.61 5.95 1.28
N TYR A 63 -8.32 5.79 0.97
CA TYR A 63 -7.24 6.21 1.86
C TYR A 63 -6.95 7.69 1.69
N ASN A 64 -7.86 8.53 2.20
CA ASN A 64 -7.75 9.99 2.17
C ASN A 64 -6.71 10.54 3.17
N GLY A 65 -6.20 9.70 4.05
CA GLY A 65 -5.21 10.02 5.07
C GLY A 65 -4.41 8.78 5.47
N ARG A 66 -3.71 8.85 6.59
CA ARG A 66 -2.97 7.69 7.11
C ARG A 66 -3.96 6.60 7.50
N ALA A 67 -3.80 5.39 6.94
CA ALA A 67 -4.61 4.26 7.35
C ALA A 67 -4.30 3.88 8.81
N ALA A 68 -5.31 3.44 9.54
CA ALA A 68 -5.15 3.02 10.92
C ALA A 68 -4.27 1.77 10.99
N SER A 69 -3.21 1.82 11.79
CA SER A 69 -2.39 0.66 12.08
C SER A 69 -3.00 -0.12 13.24
N LYS A 70 -2.95 -1.46 13.18
CA LYS A 70 -3.31 -2.30 14.33
C LYS A 70 -2.39 -1.97 15.50
N LYS A 71 -2.95 -1.82 16.70
CA LYS A 71 -2.14 -1.64 17.91
C LYS A 71 -1.24 -2.86 18.08
N PRO A 72 0.07 -2.69 18.35
CA PRO A 72 0.91 -3.82 18.73
C PRO A 72 0.30 -4.47 19.98
N CYS A 73 0.21 -5.80 19.99
CA CYS A 73 -0.20 -6.53 21.19
C CYS A 73 0.80 -6.20 22.30
N ILE A 74 0.30 -5.73 23.44
CA ILE A 74 1.10 -5.28 24.60
C ILE A 74 2.13 -6.34 25.01
N ASN A 75 1.81 -7.63 24.83
CA ASN A 75 2.65 -8.76 25.21
C ASN A 75 3.90 -8.95 24.33
N LEU A 76 4.00 -8.32 23.16
CA LEU A 76 5.22 -8.32 22.32
C LEU A 76 6.17 -7.17 22.67
N CYS A 77 5.72 -6.19 23.45
CA CYS A 77 6.51 -5.00 23.84
C CYS A 77 7.16 -5.12 25.22
N ASN A 78 7.00 -6.26 25.90
CA ASN A 78 7.84 -6.60 27.05
C ASN A 78 9.19 -7.07 26.51
N GLY A 79 10.06 -6.11 26.20
CA GLY A 79 11.44 -6.39 25.84
C GLY A 79 12.10 -7.30 26.88
N GLU A 80 12.66 -8.41 26.41
CA GLU A 80 13.89 -9.02 26.92
C GLU A 80 14.19 -8.83 28.41
N SER A 81 13.48 -9.57 29.27
CA SER A 81 14.02 -10.01 30.56
C SER A 81 13.49 -11.39 30.92
N ALA A 82 13.71 -12.36 30.04
CA ALA A 82 13.54 -13.79 30.34
C ALA A 82 14.67 -14.64 29.74
N SER A 83 15.83 -14.04 29.48
CA SER A 83 17.04 -14.73 29.05
C SER A 83 18.15 -14.70 30.11
N SER A 84 17.81 -14.69 31.40
CA SER A 84 18.70 -15.33 32.38
C SER A 84 18.39 -16.82 32.42
N LEU A 85 18.76 -17.48 31.32
CA LEU A 85 18.93 -18.93 31.25
C LEU A 85 19.66 -19.39 32.51
N GLN A 86 19.09 -20.39 33.17
CA GLN A 86 19.78 -21.27 34.08
C GLN A 86 21.10 -21.70 33.44
N ARG A 87 22.20 -21.06 33.83
CA ARG A 87 23.54 -21.59 33.62
C ARG A 87 23.83 -22.45 34.84
N SER A 88 23.62 -23.74 34.66
CA SER A 88 24.17 -24.82 35.46
C SER A 88 25.64 -24.59 35.83
N ILE A 89 25.96 -24.57 37.13
CA ILE A 89 26.81 -25.54 37.85
C ILE A 89 26.21 -25.69 39.25
#